data_AF-W4PB35-F1
#
_entry.id   AF-W4PB35-F1
#
_cell.length_a   1.000
_cell.length_b   1.000
_cell.length_c   1.000
_cell.angle_alpha   90.00
_cell.angle_beta   90.00
_cell.angle_gamma   90.00
#
_symmetry.space_group_name_H-M   'P 1'
#
loop_
_entity.id
_entity.type
_entity.pdbx_description
1 polymer ?
#
loop_
_entity_poly.entity_id
_entity_poly.type
_entity_poly.pdbx_seq_one_letter_code
_entity_poly.pdbx_strand_id
1 'polypeptide(L)'
;MIGEYRSKVDEKYLPPLYACIDTVYGGNAQAYVDSLYAASQITSPSGLKRFLEQDSTFQIFDDPAIALGLDLIVKYYDMSRSIAEASEQIEQSERLLNAAMRRMYADRDFYPDANFTMRLSFGTVCGYSPFDGASYNYHTTVKGIFEKVKEHAGNLDFAVQPELLSLLSAGDFGKYGNGKGDMNVCFISNNDITGGNSGSAMFNARGELIGLAFDGNWEAMSSDIVFEPMLQRCIGVDIRYVLFMIEKYGKAGNLIRELKLH
;
A
#
# COMPACT_ATOMS: atom_id res chain seq x y z
N MET A 1 -3.95 10.00 21.41
CA MET A 1 -2.53 10.25 21.03
C MET A 1 -1.75 10.95 22.13
N ILE A 2 -2.08 12.18 22.56
CA ILE A 2 -1.29 12.95 23.55
C ILE A 2 -1.00 12.16 24.84
N GLY A 3 -2.02 11.53 25.45
CA GLY A 3 -1.85 10.72 26.65
C GLY A 3 -1.02 9.45 26.43
N GLU A 4 -1.18 8.79 25.28
CA GLU A 4 -0.42 7.58 24.94
C GLU A 4 1.05 7.91 24.67
N TYR A 5 1.34 8.98 23.94
CA TYR A 5 2.71 9.41 23.71
C TYR A 5 3.42 9.69 25.04
N ARG A 6 2.75 10.38 25.96
CA ARG A 6 3.28 10.65 27.30
C ARG A 6 3.59 9.39 28.11
N SER A 7 2.78 8.34 27.97
CA SER A 7 2.96 7.10 28.74
C SER A 7 4.12 6.25 28.24
N LYS A 8 4.59 6.49 27.02
CA LYS A 8 5.62 5.68 26.33
C LYS A 8 6.96 6.39 26.18
N VAL A 9 7.00 7.71 26.37
CA VAL A 9 8.15 8.55 26.00
C VAL A 9 8.74 9.21 27.23
N ASP A 10 10.07 9.09 27.38
CA ASP A 10 10.85 9.76 28.42
C ASP A 10 10.64 11.28 28.39
N GLU A 11 10.56 11.90 29.56
CA GLU A 11 10.33 13.34 29.73
C GLU A 11 11.26 14.21 28.88
N LYS A 12 12.53 13.79 28.70
CA LYS A 12 13.48 14.53 27.88
C LYS A 12 13.11 14.60 26.41
N TYR A 13 12.21 13.75 25.92
CA TYR A 13 11.71 13.74 24.55
C TYR A 13 10.31 14.36 24.41
N LEU A 14 9.69 14.77 25.50
CA LEU A 14 8.40 15.46 25.43
C LEU A 14 8.58 16.88 24.87
N PRO A 15 7.74 17.31 23.90
CA PRO A 15 7.70 18.68 23.44
C PRO A 15 7.12 19.64 24.50
N PRO A 16 7.37 20.96 24.38
CA PRO A 16 6.92 21.98 25.36
C PRO A 16 5.42 21.97 25.69
N LEU A 17 4.56 21.51 24.78
CA LEU A 17 3.11 21.39 25.01
C LEU A 17 2.77 20.64 26.31
N TYR A 18 3.57 19.64 26.70
CA TYR A 18 3.28 18.83 27.89
C TYR A 18 3.45 19.63 29.17
N ALA A 19 4.47 20.51 29.23
CA ALA A 19 4.62 21.44 30.32
C ALA A 19 3.43 22.42 30.37
N CYS A 20 2.99 22.93 29.21
CA CYS A 20 1.81 23.79 29.12
C CYS A 20 0.53 23.08 29.63
N ILE A 21 0.32 21.82 29.25
CA ILE A 21 -0.80 21.01 29.76
C ILE A 21 -0.77 20.91 31.28
N ASP A 22 0.40 20.65 31.86
CA ASP A 22 0.52 20.50 33.32
C ASP A 22 0.29 21.82 34.06
N THR A 23 0.92 22.90 33.59
CA THR A 23 0.96 24.16 34.33
C THR A 23 -0.24 25.05 34.06
N VAL A 24 -0.73 25.10 32.81
CA VAL A 24 -1.83 25.98 32.38
C VAL A 24 -3.17 25.26 32.45
N TYR A 25 -3.20 23.98 32.08
CA TYR A 25 -4.44 23.19 32.00
C TYR A 25 -4.59 22.18 33.15
N GLY A 26 -3.71 22.22 34.16
CA GLY A 26 -3.79 21.37 35.35
C GLY A 26 -3.71 19.87 35.03
N GLY A 27 -2.97 19.50 33.98
CA GLY A 27 -2.88 18.13 33.48
C GLY A 27 -4.03 17.71 32.56
N ASN A 28 -5.01 18.57 32.30
CA ASN A 28 -6.15 18.24 31.44
C ASN A 28 -5.81 18.44 29.95
N ALA A 29 -5.37 17.35 29.32
CA ALA A 29 -5.04 17.34 27.89
C ALA A 29 -6.25 17.65 26.99
N GLN A 30 -7.47 17.27 27.39
CA GLN A 30 -8.67 17.56 26.60
C GLN A 30 -8.95 19.07 26.58
N ALA A 31 -8.85 19.73 27.74
CA ALA A 31 -9.04 21.18 27.82
C ALA A 31 -8.00 21.95 26.99
N TYR A 32 -6.75 21.49 26.96
CA TYR A 32 -5.73 22.03 26.07
C TYR A 32 -6.12 21.88 24.59
N VAL A 33 -6.52 20.68 24.16
CA VAL A 33 -6.92 20.43 22.76
C VAL A 33 -8.14 21.27 22.38
N ASP A 34 -9.16 21.33 23.24
CA ASP A 34 -10.36 22.12 23.00
C ASP A 34 -10.02 23.61 22.84
N SER A 35 -9.13 24.14 23.68
CA SER A 35 -8.67 25.53 23.59
C SER A 35 -7.93 25.81 22.28
N LEU A 36 -7.11 24.87 21.81
CA LEU A 36 -6.35 24.99 20.57
C LEU A 36 -7.29 25.06 19.37
N TYR A 37 -8.28 24.17 19.30
CA TYR A 37 -9.26 24.18 18.21
C TYR A 37 -10.19 25.38 18.25
N ALA A 38 -10.55 25.86 19.44
CA ALA A 38 -11.40 27.04 19.58
C ALA A 38 -10.69 28.34 19.16
N ALA A 39 -9.38 28.44 19.37
CA ALA A 39 -8.61 29.66 19.11
C ALA A 39 -7.89 29.66 17.75
N SER A 40 -7.61 28.49 17.16
CA SER A 40 -6.91 28.41 15.88
C SER A 40 -7.81 28.76 14.69
N GLN A 41 -7.26 29.53 13.75
CA GLN A 41 -7.92 29.93 12.51
C GLN A 41 -7.71 28.90 11.39
N ILE A 42 -6.77 27.97 11.53
CA ILE A 42 -6.35 27.04 10.47
C ILE A 42 -7.01 25.65 10.58
N THR A 43 -8.11 25.55 11.33
CA THR A 43 -8.86 24.30 11.57
C THR A 43 -9.79 23.91 10.41
N SER A 44 -9.90 24.75 9.37
CA SER A 44 -10.69 24.50 8.17
C SER A 44 -10.04 25.11 6.93
N PRO A 45 -10.33 24.60 5.71
CA PRO A 45 -9.79 25.18 4.48
C PRO A 45 -10.13 26.67 4.28
N SER A 46 -11.34 27.09 4.66
CA SER A 46 -11.78 28.49 4.56
C SER A 46 -11.11 29.38 5.60
N GLY A 47 -10.91 28.87 6.83
CA GLY A 47 -10.17 29.56 7.88
C GLY A 47 -8.69 29.75 7.51
N LEU A 48 -8.04 28.69 7.04
CA LEU A 48 -6.67 28.75 6.53
C LEU A 48 -6.52 29.76 5.39
N LYS A 49 -7.46 29.74 4.42
CA LYS A 49 -7.45 30.71 3.32
C LYS A 49 -7.53 32.16 3.84
N ARG A 50 -8.48 32.46 4.73
CA ARG A 50 -8.65 33.81 5.30
C ARG A 50 -7.41 34.27 6.06
N PHE A 51 -6.82 33.36 6.82
CA PHE A 51 -5.60 33.63 7.58
C PHE A 51 -4.41 33.99 6.67
N LEU A 52 -4.27 33.29 5.55
CA LEU A 52 -3.20 33.54 4.57
C LEU A 52 -3.47 34.75 3.65
N GLU A 53 -4.71 35.20 3.51
CA GLU A 53 -5.08 36.41 2.75
C GLU A 53 -4.70 37.72 3.47
N GLN A 54 -4.46 37.66 4.77
CA GLN A 54 -3.97 38.80 5.57
C GLN A 54 -2.43 38.83 5.54
N ASP A 55 -1.81 39.99 5.81
CA ASP A 55 -0.38 40.05 6.10
C ASP A 55 -0.10 39.39 7.46
N SER A 56 0.01 38.07 7.43
CA SER A 56 0.21 37.21 8.58
C SER A 56 1.69 37.02 8.93
N THR A 57 2.61 37.69 8.22
CA THR A 57 4.07 37.48 8.33
C THR A 57 4.58 37.48 9.77
N PHE A 58 4.03 38.36 10.62
CA PHE A 58 4.42 38.48 12.03
C PHE A 58 3.42 37.89 13.03
N GLN A 59 2.19 37.61 12.60
CA GLN A 59 1.11 37.11 13.47
C GLN A 59 0.89 35.59 13.30
N ILE A 60 1.59 34.98 12.34
CA ILE A 60 1.44 33.55 12.04
C ILE A 60 1.76 32.67 13.25
N PHE A 61 2.67 33.14 14.10
CA PHE A 61 3.10 32.43 15.32
C PHE A 61 2.12 32.56 16.49
N ASP A 62 1.16 33.49 16.41
CA ASP A 62 0.15 33.67 17.45
C ASP A 62 -0.97 32.62 17.35
N ASP A 63 -1.10 31.92 16.20
CA ASP A 63 -2.05 30.82 16.05
C ASP A 63 -1.56 29.60 16.87
N PRO A 64 -2.36 29.09 17.81
CA PRO A 64 -1.92 28.02 18.72
C PRO A 64 -1.64 26.70 18.01
N ALA A 65 -2.27 26.44 16.86
CA ALA A 65 -1.96 25.24 16.08
C ALA A 65 -0.61 25.37 15.35
N ILE A 66 -0.26 26.58 14.90
CA ILE A 66 1.05 26.85 14.29
C ILE A 66 2.15 26.80 15.33
N ALA A 67 1.96 27.43 16.50
CA ALA A 67 2.89 27.36 17.61
C ALA A 67 3.16 25.91 18.04
N LEU A 68 2.11 25.10 18.18
CA LEU A 68 2.24 23.66 18.44
C LEU A 68 3.04 22.95 17.33
N GLY A 69 2.75 23.25 16.06
CA GLY A 69 3.48 22.68 14.92
C GLY A 69 4.98 22.98 15.00
N LEU A 70 5.35 24.21 15.36
CA LEU A 70 6.75 24.61 15.55
C LEU A 70 7.42 23.88 16.71
N ASP A 71 6.77 23.79 17.87
CA ASP A 71 7.28 23.04 19.02
C ASP A 71 7.59 21.58 18.66
N LEU A 72 6.71 20.95 17.90
CA LEU A 72 6.88 19.58 17.41
C LEU A 72 8.02 19.47 16.40
N ILE A 73 8.13 20.43 15.46
CA ILE A 73 9.22 20.46 14.47
C ILE A 73 10.58 20.65 15.14
N VAL A 74 10.69 21.60 16.08
CA VAL A 74 11.93 21.83 16.86
C VAL A 74 12.31 20.55 17.58
N LYS A 75 11.35 19.91 18.27
CA LYS A 75 11.64 18.67 18.99
C LYS A 75 12.07 17.53 18.08
N TYR A 76 11.44 17.41 16.91
CA TYR A 76 11.82 16.46 15.87
C TYR A 76 13.25 16.69 15.37
N TYR A 77 13.66 17.95 15.15
CA TYR A 77 15.03 18.27 14.73
C TYR A 77 16.07 17.97 15.81
N ASP A 78 15.77 18.26 17.08
CA ASP A 78 16.66 17.91 18.20
C ASP A 78 16.87 16.40 18.28
N MET A 79 15.79 15.61 18.15
CA MET A 79 15.87 14.15 18.13
C MET A 79 16.63 13.64 16.90
N SER A 80 16.36 14.19 15.72
CA SER A 80 17.04 13.81 14.47
C SER A 80 18.55 14.10 14.55
N ARG A 81 18.94 15.24 15.11
CA ARG A 81 20.35 15.57 15.33
C ARG A 81 21.01 14.59 16.30
N SER A 82 20.30 14.14 17.34
CA SER A 82 20.86 13.21 18.32
C SER A 82 21.19 11.82 17.78
N ILE A 83 20.57 11.42 16.66
CA ILE A 83 20.81 10.13 16.01
C ILE A 83 21.68 10.22 14.74
N ALA A 84 21.96 11.43 14.25
CA ALA A 84 22.58 11.65 12.94
C ALA A 84 23.93 10.93 12.77
N GLU A 85 24.82 11.03 13.77
CA GLU A 85 26.13 10.37 13.74
C GLU A 85 26.00 8.84 13.69
N ALA A 86 25.12 8.28 14.51
CA ALA A 86 24.87 6.83 14.53
C ALA A 86 24.29 6.35 13.18
N SER A 87 23.35 7.11 12.60
CA SER A 87 22.78 6.81 11.29
C SER A 87 23.84 6.81 10.18
N GLU A 88 24.75 7.79 10.15
CA GLU A 88 25.85 7.85 9.19
C GLU A 88 26.80 6.65 9.33
N GLN A 89 27.15 6.29 10.57
CA GLN A 89 28.01 5.13 10.84
C GLN A 89 27.36 3.81 10.38
N ILE A 90 26.03 3.67 10.56
CA ILE A 90 25.27 2.51 10.08
C ILE A 90 25.34 2.44 8.55
N GLU A 91 25.03 3.52 7.83
CA GLU A 91 25.05 3.52 6.36
C GLU A 91 26.43 3.15 5.79
N GLN A 92 27.50 3.70 6.36
CA GLN A 92 28.86 3.36 5.96
C GLN A 92 29.19 1.89 6.23
N SER A 93 28.76 1.37 7.38
CA SER A 93 29.01 -0.01 7.80
C SER A 93 28.21 -1.01 6.97
N GLU A 94 26.96 -0.71 6.63
CA GLU A 94 26.10 -1.53 5.78
C GLU A 94 26.69 -1.69 4.37
N ARG A 95 27.27 -0.62 3.82
CA ARG A 95 27.98 -0.69 2.53
C ARG A 95 29.17 -1.66 2.59
N LEU A 96 29.96 -1.61 3.66
CA LEU A 96 31.11 -2.50 3.85
C LEU A 96 30.65 -3.95 4.06
N LEU A 97 29.60 -4.16 4.85
CA LEU A 97 29.00 -5.46 5.09
C LEU A 97 28.46 -6.06 3.79
N ASN A 98 27.72 -5.30 2.98
CA ASN A 98 27.21 -5.75 1.69
C ASN A 98 28.37 -6.20 0.77
N ALA A 99 29.45 -5.42 0.69
CA ALA A 99 30.62 -5.78 -0.09
C ALA A 99 31.30 -7.08 0.41
N ALA A 100 31.38 -7.28 1.72
CA ALA A 100 31.92 -8.50 2.31
C ALA A 100 31.02 -9.72 2.02
N MET A 101 29.70 -9.59 2.20
CA MET A 101 28.72 -10.66 1.93
C MET A 101 28.76 -11.11 0.47
N ARG A 102 28.84 -10.16 -0.47
CA ARG A 102 28.95 -10.48 -1.91
C ARG A 102 30.24 -11.20 -2.27
N ARG A 103 31.35 -10.94 -1.56
CA ARG A 103 32.61 -11.69 -1.74
C ARG A 103 32.56 -13.07 -1.11
N MET A 104 31.93 -13.20 0.05
CA MET A 104 31.78 -14.47 0.76
C MET A 104 30.92 -15.47 -0.02
N TYR A 105 29.84 -15.00 -0.65
CA TYR A 105 28.92 -15.79 -1.46
C TYR A 105 29.05 -15.45 -2.94
N ALA A 106 30.28 -15.46 -3.47
CA ALA A 106 30.57 -15.00 -4.83
C ALA A 106 29.93 -15.84 -5.95
N ASP A 107 29.46 -17.04 -5.61
CA ASP A 107 28.76 -17.98 -6.49
C ASP A 107 27.23 -17.74 -6.56
N ARG A 108 26.70 -16.83 -5.74
CA ARG A 108 25.27 -16.49 -5.70
C ARG A 108 24.97 -15.24 -6.54
N ASP A 109 23.82 -15.27 -7.21
CA ASP A 109 23.25 -14.07 -7.84
C ASP A 109 22.66 -13.12 -6.79
N PHE A 110 23.00 -11.84 -6.91
CA PHE A 110 22.48 -10.77 -6.06
C PHE A 110 21.71 -9.75 -6.91
N TYR A 111 20.60 -9.27 -6.38
CA TYR A 111 19.90 -8.08 -6.86
C TYR A 111 19.89 -7.01 -5.76
N PRO A 112 19.95 -5.72 -6.11
CA PRO A 112 19.92 -4.65 -5.12
C PRO A 112 18.51 -4.50 -4.52
N ASP A 113 18.43 -4.00 -3.29
CA ASP A 113 17.15 -3.69 -2.63
C ASP A 113 16.32 -2.71 -3.47
N ALA A 114 14.99 -2.79 -3.34
CA ALA A 114 14.07 -1.91 -4.04
C ALA A 114 14.26 -0.45 -3.60
N ASN A 115 14.28 0.48 -4.56
CA ASN A 115 14.52 1.90 -4.30
C ASN A 115 13.74 2.81 -5.27
N PHE A 116 12.50 2.43 -5.61
CA PHE A 116 11.64 3.12 -6.58
C PHE A 116 12.21 3.25 -8.01
N THR A 117 13.15 2.37 -8.38
CA THR A 117 13.65 2.24 -9.75
C THR A 117 13.00 1.05 -10.46
N MET A 118 13.01 1.06 -11.79
CA MET A 118 12.47 -0.03 -12.60
C MET A 118 13.26 -1.33 -12.35
N ARG A 119 12.54 -2.42 -12.10
CA ARG A 119 13.09 -3.78 -11.92
C ARG A 119 12.31 -4.79 -12.77
N LEU A 120 12.91 -5.96 -12.96
CA LEU A 120 12.27 -7.09 -13.61
C LEU A 120 12.34 -8.30 -12.68
N SER A 121 11.19 -8.89 -12.40
CA SER A 121 11.03 -10.16 -11.70
C SER A 121 10.43 -11.16 -12.68
N PHE A 122 10.94 -12.40 -12.69
CA PHE A 122 10.45 -13.46 -13.56
C PHE A 122 10.12 -14.71 -12.75
N GLY A 123 9.16 -15.49 -13.23
CA GLY A 123 8.64 -16.64 -12.53
C GLY A 123 7.67 -17.43 -13.39
N THR A 124 6.92 -18.29 -12.73
CA THR A 124 5.88 -19.14 -13.33
C THR A 124 4.56 -18.94 -12.61
N VAL A 125 3.46 -19.05 -13.36
CA VAL A 125 2.12 -19.15 -12.79
C VAL A 125 2.00 -20.50 -12.08
N CYS A 126 1.83 -20.48 -10.75
CA CYS A 126 1.82 -21.70 -9.94
C CYS A 126 1.04 -21.51 -8.64
N GLY A 127 0.38 -22.59 -8.20
CA GLY A 127 -0.28 -22.66 -6.89
C GLY A 127 0.71 -22.70 -5.73
N TYR A 128 0.20 -22.87 -4.52
CA TYR A 128 1.02 -23.12 -3.33
C TYR A 128 0.22 -23.88 -2.25
N SER A 129 0.93 -24.41 -1.27
CA SER A 129 0.34 -25.09 -0.11
C SER A 129 0.75 -24.33 1.15
N PRO A 130 -0.17 -23.58 1.78
CA PRO A 130 0.15 -22.77 2.95
C PRO A 130 0.44 -23.62 4.20
N PHE A 131 -0.15 -24.82 4.27
CA PHE A 131 0.00 -25.79 5.34
C PHE A 131 -0.38 -27.19 4.85
N ASP A 132 -0.08 -28.21 5.65
CA ASP A 132 -0.37 -29.61 5.32
C ASP A 132 -1.88 -29.85 5.09
N GLY A 133 -2.22 -30.59 4.04
CA GLY A 133 -3.61 -30.88 3.66
C GLY A 133 -4.35 -29.77 2.90
N ALA A 134 -3.74 -28.60 2.67
CA ALA A 134 -4.33 -27.52 1.87
C ALA A 134 -3.49 -27.17 0.64
N SER A 135 -4.17 -26.83 -0.46
CA SER A 135 -3.53 -26.28 -1.65
C SER A 135 -4.41 -25.22 -2.29
N TYR A 136 -3.80 -24.09 -2.61
CA TYR A 136 -4.40 -23.06 -3.43
C TYR A 136 -3.99 -23.27 -4.89
N ASN A 137 -5.00 -23.37 -5.75
CA ASN A 137 -4.81 -23.40 -7.19
C ASN A 137 -4.26 -22.05 -7.70
N TYR A 138 -3.71 -22.04 -8.91
CA TYR A 138 -3.07 -20.86 -9.47
C TYR A 138 -4.04 -19.81 -10.04
N HIS A 139 -5.35 -20.08 -10.09
CA HIS A 139 -6.34 -19.15 -10.63
C HIS A 139 -7.68 -19.24 -9.91
N THR A 140 -8.45 -18.16 -10.03
CA THR A 140 -9.86 -18.06 -9.61
C THR A 140 -10.75 -17.87 -10.83
N THR A 141 -12.05 -18.09 -10.66
CA THR A 141 -13.03 -17.89 -11.73
C THR A 141 -14.22 -17.06 -11.27
N VAL A 142 -15.07 -16.69 -12.22
CA VAL A 142 -16.31 -15.94 -11.98
C VAL A 142 -17.21 -16.66 -10.97
N LYS A 143 -17.22 -17.99 -10.96
CA LYS A 143 -17.94 -18.79 -9.97
C LYS A 143 -17.60 -18.39 -8.52
N GLY A 144 -16.33 -18.13 -8.24
CA GLY A 144 -15.87 -17.73 -6.91
C GLY A 144 -16.42 -16.36 -6.47
N ILE A 145 -16.79 -15.49 -7.41
CA ILE A 145 -17.46 -14.21 -7.09
C ILE A 145 -18.86 -14.50 -6.53
N PHE A 146 -19.64 -15.35 -7.20
CA PHE A 146 -20.97 -15.72 -6.75
C PHE A 146 -20.98 -16.47 -5.41
N GLU A 147 -20.00 -17.38 -5.21
CA GLU A 147 -19.82 -18.10 -3.95
C GLU A 147 -19.61 -17.10 -2.78
N LYS A 148 -18.71 -16.12 -2.96
CA LYS A 148 -18.42 -15.09 -1.94
C LYS A 148 -19.59 -14.14 -1.68
N VAL A 149 -20.27 -13.68 -2.73
CA VAL A 149 -21.47 -12.81 -2.59
C VAL A 149 -22.55 -13.53 -1.77
N LYS A 150 -22.74 -14.83 -2.01
CA LYS A 150 -23.72 -15.65 -1.29
C LYS A 150 -23.30 -15.91 0.15
N GLU A 151 -22.05 -16.30 0.38
CA GLU A 151 -21.53 -16.63 1.71
C GLU A 151 -21.51 -15.42 2.65
N HIS A 152 -21.23 -14.23 2.11
CA HIS A 152 -21.10 -13.00 2.86
C HIS A 152 -22.25 -12.02 2.61
N ALA A 153 -23.46 -12.52 2.40
CA ALA A 153 -24.64 -11.70 2.15
C ALA A 153 -24.85 -10.63 3.24
N GLY A 154 -25.02 -9.37 2.83
CA GLY A 154 -25.16 -8.21 3.73
C GLY A 154 -23.84 -7.54 4.12
N ASN A 155 -22.69 -8.13 3.77
CA ASN A 155 -21.39 -7.46 3.90
C ASN A 155 -21.09 -6.59 2.67
N LEU A 156 -20.83 -5.30 2.89
CA LEU A 156 -20.52 -4.33 1.83
C LEU A 156 -19.22 -4.68 1.07
N ASP A 157 -18.25 -5.33 1.72
CA ASP A 157 -16.98 -5.71 1.09
C ASP A 157 -17.16 -6.78 0.01
N PHE A 158 -18.25 -7.55 0.07
CA PHE A 158 -18.59 -8.59 -0.88
C PHE A 158 -19.81 -8.24 -1.74
N ALA A 159 -20.33 -7.01 -1.63
CA ALA A 159 -21.47 -6.56 -2.41
C ALA A 159 -21.05 -6.33 -3.87
N VAL A 160 -21.83 -6.90 -4.80
CA VAL A 160 -21.65 -6.73 -6.25
C VAL A 160 -22.94 -6.19 -6.84
N GLN A 161 -22.83 -5.26 -7.79
CA GLN A 161 -23.99 -4.63 -8.42
C GLN A 161 -24.84 -5.68 -9.17
N PRO A 162 -26.19 -5.64 -9.07
CA PRO A 162 -27.07 -6.62 -9.71
C PRO A 162 -26.86 -6.77 -11.22
N GLU A 163 -26.50 -5.68 -11.91
CA GLU A 163 -26.25 -5.69 -13.35
C GLU A 163 -24.97 -6.47 -13.69
N LEU A 164 -23.95 -6.40 -12.84
CA LEU A 164 -22.73 -7.17 -13.01
C LEU A 164 -22.96 -8.66 -12.71
N LEU A 165 -23.71 -8.98 -11.66
CA LEU A 165 -24.11 -10.37 -11.39
C LEU A 165 -24.92 -10.95 -12.56
N SER A 166 -25.86 -10.17 -13.11
CA SER A 166 -26.64 -10.58 -14.30
C SER A 166 -25.74 -10.83 -15.50
N LEU A 167 -24.81 -9.92 -15.79
CA LEU A 167 -23.84 -10.05 -16.87
C LEU A 167 -22.98 -11.31 -16.73
N LEU A 168 -22.44 -11.56 -15.54
CA LEU A 168 -21.60 -12.73 -15.25
C LEU A 168 -22.40 -14.04 -15.30
N SER A 169 -23.67 -14.02 -14.87
CA SER A 169 -24.54 -15.20 -14.86
C SER A 169 -24.99 -15.65 -16.25
N ALA A 170 -24.96 -14.74 -17.23
CA ALA A 170 -25.31 -15.06 -18.62
C ALA A 170 -24.30 -16.03 -19.26
N GLY A 171 -23.07 -16.11 -18.75
CA GLY A 171 -22.03 -17.02 -19.25
C GLY A 171 -21.51 -16.69 -20.65
N ASP A 172 -21.93 -15.58 -21.27
CA ASP A 172 -21.47 -15.13 -22.59
C ASP A 172 -20.10 -14.44 -22.50
N PHE A 173 -19.06 -15.21 -22.16
CA PHE A 173 -17.69 -14.71 -22.04
C PHE A 173 -16.99 -14.55 -23.41
N GLY A 174 -17.55 -15.11 -24.48
CA GLY A 174 -17.00 -15.03 -25.84
C GLY A 174 -15.50 -15.40 -25.89
N LYS A 175 -14.70 -14.53 -26.52
CA LYS A 175 -13.23 -14.70 -26.67
C LYS A 175 -12.45 -14.60 -25.35
N TYR A 176 -13.07 -14.19 -24.25
CA TYR A 176 -12.42 -14.03 -22.94
C TYR A 176 -12.58 -15.25 -22.03
N GLY A 177 -13.47 -16.18 -22.40
CA GLY A 177 -13.70 -17.40 -21.63
C GLY A 177 -12.47 -18.32 -21.57
N ASN A 178 -12.46 -19.22 -20.60
CA ASN A 178 -11.39 -20.19 -20.41
C ASN A 178 -11.58 -21.48 -21.24
N GLY A 179 -12.51 -21.47 -22.20
CA GLY A 179 -12.86 -22.63 -23.04
C GLY A 179 -13.71 -23.71 -22.35
N LYS A 180 -14.03 -23.56 -21.05
CA LYS A 180 -14.85 -24.50 -20.27
C LYS A 180 -16.22 -23.93 -19.88
N GLY A 181 -16.64 -22.84 -20.53
CA GLY A 181 -17.89 -22.14 -20.19
C GLY A 181 -17.78 -21.26 -18.93
N ASP A 182 -16.57 -20.94 -18.47
CA ASP A 182 -16.30 -20.03 -17.36
C ASP A 182 -15.21 -19.01 -17.78
N MET A 183 -14.85 -18.09 -16.91
CA MET A 183 -13.81 -17.08 -17.14
C MET A 183 -12.90 -16.98 -15.92
N ASN A 184 -11.59 -16.97 -16.15
CA ASN A 184 -10.62 -16.74 -15.09
C ASN A 184 -10.67 -15.28 -14.66
N VAL A 185 -10.52 -15.02 -13.36
CA VAL A 185 -10.60 -13.66 -12.79
C VAL A 185 -9.21 -13.20 -12.37
N CYS A 186 -8.59 -13.90 -11.43
CA CYS A 186 -7.21 -13.65 -11.00
C CYS A 186 -6.36 -14.91 -11.15
N PHE A 187 -5.05 -14.72 -11.10
CA PHE A 187 -4.07 -15.79 -11.02
C PHE A 187 -2.93 -15.43 -10.07
N ILE A 188 -2.16 -16.44 -9.68
CA ILE A 188 -0.98 -16.28 -8.82
C ILE A 188 0.27 -16.83 -9.48
N SER A 189 1.41 -16.22 -9.16
CA SER A 189 2.73 -16.54 -9.68
C SER A 189 3.78 -16.40 -8.59
N ASN A 190 4.94 -17.03 -8.73
CA ASN A 190 6.07 -16.86 -7.80
C ASN A 190 7.01 -15.70 -8.17
N ASN A 191 6.48 -14.66 -8.83
CA ASN A 191 7.23 -13.42 -9.01
C ASN A 191 7.45 -12.72 -7.65
N ASP A 192 8.67 -12.26 -7.42
CA ASP A 192 9.03 -11.42 -6.27
C ASP A 192 8.56 -9.98 -6.50
N ILE A 193 7.68 -9.49 -5.62
CA ILE A 193 7.09 -8.14 -5.64
C ILE A 193 7.01 -7.57 -4.22
N THR A 194 7.04 -6.24 -4.12
CA THR A 194 6.71 -5.48 -2.89
C THR A 194 5.94 -4.19 -3.25
N GLY A 195 5.65 -3.33 -2.27
CA GLY A 195 5.06 -2.01 -2.44
C GLY A 195 5.68 -1.21 -3.59
N GLY A 196 4.83 -0.62 -4.42
CA GLY A 196 5.23 0.07 -5.66
C GLY A 196 5.06 -0.76 -6.93
N ASN A 197 4.86 -2.08 -6.84
CA ASN A 197 4.58 -2.93 -8.02
C ASN A 197 3.10 -2.97 -8.43
N SER A 198 2.18 -2.40 -7.66
CA SER A 198 0.76 -2.37 -8.03
C SER A 198 0.54 -1.71 -9.39
N GLY A 199 -0.16 -2.41 -10.29
CA GLY A 199 -0.37 -2.02 -11.68
C GLY A 199 0.70 -2.53 -12.66
N SER A 200 1.73 -3.25 -12.20
CA SER A 200 2.79 -3.77 -13.09
C SER A 200 2.25 -4.76 -14.10
N ALA A 201 2.66 -4.59 -15.36
CA ALA A 201 2.33 -5.50 -16.44
C ALA A 201 3.02 -6.85 -16.25
N MET A 202 2.24 -7.94 -16.34
CA MET A 202 2.73 -9.31 -16.31
C MET A 202 2.73 -9.86 -17.73
N PHE A 203 3.89 -10.34 -18.19
CA PHE A 203 4.08 -10.80 -19.57
C PHE A 203 4.31 -12.31 -19.63
N ASN A 204 3.84 -12.94 -20.71
CA ASN A 204 4.23 -14.30 -21.04
C ASN A 204 5.63 -14.35 -21.69
N ALA A 205 6.10 -15.56 -22.02
CA ALA A 205 7.41 -15.78 -22.65
C ALA A 205 7.59 -15.12 -24.04
N ARG A 206 6.52 -14.63 -24.67
CA ARG A 206 6.55 -13.87 -25.94
C ARG A 206 6.48 -12.36 -25.74
N GLY A 207 6.44 -11.87 -24.49
CA GLY A 207 6.28 -10.46 -24.19
C GLY A 207 4.84 -9.94 -24.36
N GLU A 208 3.85 -10.84 -24.41
CA GLU A 208 2.44 -10.44 -24.49
C GLU A 208 1.85 -10.30 -23.09
N LEU A 209 1.04 -9.25 -22.88
CA LEU A 209 0.40 -8.98 -21.60
C LEU A 209 -0.59 -10.09 -21.23
N ILE A 210 -0.44 -10.67 -20.04
CA ILE A 210 -1.35 -11.70 -19.50
C ILE A 210 -2.11 -11.25 -18.26
N GLY A 211 -1.65 -10.18 -17.60
CA GLY A 211 -2.32 -9.65 -16.42
C GLY A 211 -1.64 -8.43 -15.85
N LEU A 212 -2.22 -7.92 -14.77
CA LEU A 212 -1.71 -6.79 -14.01
C LEU A 212 -1.52 -7.23 -12.55
N ALA A 213 -0.32 -7.09 -12.02
CA ALA A 213 -0.06 -7.34 -10.60
C ALA A 213 -0.80 -6.29 -9.77
N PHE A 214 -1.48 -6.71 -8.70
CA PHE A 214 -2.18 -5.78 -7.81
C PHE A 214 -1.92 -6.03 -6.33
N ASP A 215 -1.52 -7.24 -5.94
CA ASP A 215 -1.29 -7.60 -4.54
C ASP A 215 -0.35 -8.81 -4.39
N GLY A 216 0.06 -9.10 -3.17
CA GLY A 216 0.72 -10.35 -2.75
C GLY A 216 -0.18 -11.16 -1.81
N ASN A 217 0.08 -12.46 -1.67
CA ASN A 217 -0.58 -13.24 -0.61
C ASN A 217 -0.05 -12.85 0.79
N TRP A 218 -0.72 -13.33 1.83
CA TRP A 218 -0.38 -13.02 3.22
C TRP A 218 1.07 -13.36 3.58
N GLU A 219 1.57 -14.49 3.10
CA GLU A 219 2.95 -14.95 3.30
C GLU A 219 3.98 -14.03 2.61
N ALA A 220 3.57 -13.19 1.65
CA ALA A 220 4.42 -12.20 1.00
C ALA A 220 4.59 -10.89 1.79
N MET A 221 3.99 -10.75 2.98
CA MET A 221 4.24 -9.59 3.85
C MET A 221 5.70 -9.50 4.32
N SER A 222 6.48 -10.58 4.25
CA SER A 222 7.91 -10.60 4.55
C SER A 222 8.80 -10.22 3.36
N SER A 223 8.23 -9.87 2.20
CA SER A 223 8.97 -9.60 0.95
C SER A 223 10.04 -8.52 1.05
N ASP A 224 9.87 -7.54 1.95
CA ASP A 224 10.88 -6.49 2.20
C ASP A 224 12.17 -7.02 2.87
N ILE A 225 12.15 -8.25 3.40
CA ILE A 225 13.26 -8.84 4.16
C ILE A 225 13.71 -10.16 3.53
N VAL A 226 12.77 -11.04 3.18
CA VAL A 226 13.09 -12.38 2.67
C VAL A 226 12.09 -12.84 1.62
N PHE A 227 12.62 -13.40 0.55
CA PHE A 227 11.83 -14.11 -0.44
C PHE A 227 11.69 -15.60 -0.08
N GLU A 228 10.47 -16.11 0.01
CA GLU A 228 10.18 -17.52 0.31
C GLU A 228 9.52 -18.21 -0.90
N PRO A 229 10.30 -18.92 -1.74
CA PRO A 229 9.84 -19.42 -3.04
C PRO A 229 8.62 -20.35 -2.98
N MET A 230 8.47 -21.08 -1.88
CA MET A 230 7.41 -22.07 -1.70
C MET A 230 6.06 -21.43 -1.32
N LEU A 231 6.08 -20.25 -0.70
CA LEU A 231 4.91 -19.64 -0.09
C LEU A 231 4.51 -18.32 -0.75
N GLN A 232 5.46 -17.46 -1.08
CA GLN A 232 5.16 -16.11 -1.57
C GLN A 232 4.64 -16.14 -3.00
N ARG A 233 3.56 -15.41 -3.24
CA ARG A 233 2.88 -15.33 -4.52
C ARG A 233 2.44 -13.90 -4.84
N CYS A 234 2.84 -13.44 -6.02
CA CYS A 234 2.26 -12.27 -6.67
C CYS A 234 0.87 -12.61 -7.19
N ILE A 235 -0.12 -11.79 -6.87
CA ILE A 235 -1.51 -11.87 -7.32
C ILE A 235 -1.72 -10.91 -8.48
N GLY A 236 -2.11 -11.46 -9.63
CA GLY A 236 -2.43 -10.71 -10.84
C GLY A 236 -3.90 -10.86 -11.22
N VAL A 237 -4.51 -9.80 -11.75
CA VAL A 237 -5.80 -9.90 -12.44
C VAL A 237 -5.55 -10.38 -13.88
N ASP A 238 -6.33 -11.37 -14.33
CA ASP A 238 -6.21 -11.92 -15.67
C ASP A 238 -6.65 -10.87 -16.70
N ILE A 239 -5.83 -10.64 -17.73
CA ILE A 239 -6.12 -9.60 -18.72
C ILE A 239 -7.43 -9.87 -19.47
N ARG A 240 -7.85 -11.13 -19.60
CA ARG A 240 -9.12 -11.49 -20.24
C ARG A 240 -10.30 -10.98 -19.41
N TYR A 241 -10.23 -11.06 -18.08
CA TYR A 241 -11.25 -10.50 -17.20
C TYR A 241 -11.32 -8.98 -17.34
N VAL A 242 -10.17 -8.31 -17.35
CA VAL A 242 -10.08 -6.85 -17.53
C VAL A 242 -10.72 -6.43 -18.85
N LEU A 243 -10.36 -7.08 -19.97
CA LEU A 243 -10.90 -6.76 -21.29
C LEU A 243 -12.41 -7.08 -21.39
N PHE A 244 -12.87 -8.18 -20.78
CA PHE A 244 -14.30 -8.48 -20.68
C PHE A 244 -15.06 -7.38 -19.94
N MET A 245 -14.53 -6.92 -18.80
CA MET A 245 -15.14 -5.85 -18.00
C MET A 245 -15.18 -4.53 -18.76
N ILE A 246 -14.11 -4.16 -19.47
CA ILE A 246 -14.07 -2.96 -20.32
C ILE A 246 -15.12 -3.04 -21.43
N GLU A 247 -15.20 -4.18 -22.14
CA GLU A 247 -16.08 -4.32 -23.29
C GLU A 247 -17.55 -4.48 -22.91
N LYS A 248 -17.86 -5.41 -22.00
CA LYS A 248 -19.23 -5.86 -21.73
C LYS A 248 -19.91 -5.06 -20.62
N TYR A 249 -19.17 -4.75 -19.54
CA TYR A 249 -19.71 -3.95 -18.44
C TYR A 249 -19.55 -2.45 -18.70
N GLY A 250 -18.34 -2.02 -19.05
CA GLY A 250 -18.01 -0.62 -19.36
C GLY A 250 -18.51 -0.14 -20.72
N LYS A 251 -19.00 -1.04 -21.58
CA LYS A 251 -19.48 -0.75 -22.94
C LYS A 251 -18.46 0.01 -23.80
N ALA A 252 -17.17 -0.14 -23.51
CA ALA A 252 -16.07 0.62 -24.10
C ALA A 252 -15.39 -0.16 -25.24
N GLY A 253 -16.19 -0.66 -26.20
CA GLY A 253 -15.67 -1.44 -27.32
C GLY A 253 -14.72 -0.67 -28.25
N ASN A 254 -14.70 0.66 -28.18
CA ASN A 254 -13.71 1.51 -28.85
C ASN A 254 -12.28 1.24 -28.33
N LEU A 255 -12.10 1.07 -27.03
CA LEU A 255 -10.78 0.77 -26.45
C LEU A 255 -10.29 -0.61 -26.90
N ILE A 256 -11.19 -1.59 -26.99
CA ILE A 256 -10.85 -2.93 -27.48
C ILE A 256 -10.37 -2.91 -28.93
N ARG A 257 -10.95 -2.03 -29.77
CA ARG A 257 -10.54 -1.88 -31.18
C ARG A 257 -9.20 -1.19 -31.37
N GLU A 258 -8.74 -0.42 -30.38
CA GLU A 258 -7.41 0.21 -30.39
C GLU A 258 -6.30 -0.82 -30.11
N LEU A 259 -6.63 -1.89 -29.38
CA LEU A 259 -5.68 -2.93 -28.99
C LEU A 259 -5.47 -3.97 -30.10
N LYS A 260 -4.22 -4.42 -30.23
CA LYS A 260 -3.88 -5.60 -31.03
C LYS A 260 -3.94 -6.85 -30.15
N LEU A 261 -5.00 -7.64 -30.32
CA LEU A 261 -5.19 -8.89 -29.61
C LEU A 261 -4.68 -10.06 -30.48
N HIS A 262 -4.01 -11.02 -29.84
CA HIS A 262 -3.42 -12.21 -30.46
C HIS A 262 -4.17 -13.48 -30.07
#